data_AF-A0AA97FAR4-F1
#
_entry.id   AF-A0AA97FAR4-F1
#
_cell.length_a   1.000
_cell.length_b   1.000
_cell.length_c   1.000
_cell.angle_alpha   90.00
_cell.angle_beta   90.00
_cell.angle_gamma   90.00
#
_symmetry.space_group_name_H-M   'P 1'
#
loop_
_entity.id
_entity.type
_entity.pdbx_description
1 polymer ?
#
loop_
_entity_poly.entity_id
_entity_poly.type
_entity_poly.pdbx_seq_one_letter_code
_entity_poly.pdbx_strand_id
1 'polypeptide(L)' 'MQDFLVILFTVIAIIGAVGTVLQKNAYDKLISLAVLAGGVIPFVAAKGYLDVAIAISLIIPMTTIIVLQAVWRFKE' A
#
# COMPACT_ATOMS: atom_id res chain seq x y z
N MET A 1 22.86 -3.52 -8.07
CA MET A 1 21.88 -4.03 -7.08
C MET A 1 20.84 -2.97 -6.74
N GLN A 2 21.26 -1.73 -6.45
CA GLN A 2 20.36 -0.61 -6.15
C GLN A 2 19.37 -0.31 -7.27
N ASP A 3 19.83 -0.25 -8.53
CA ASP A 3 18.97 0.08 -9.68
C ASP A 3 17.88 -0.98 -9.92
N PHE A 4 18.22 -2.25 -9.69
CA PHE A 4 17.26 -3.35 -9.78
C PHE A 4 16.15 -3.21 -8.73
N LEU A 5 16.50 -2.89 -7.48
CA LEU A 5 15.52 -2.66 -6.41
C LEU A 5 14.62 -1.46 -6.70
N VAL A 6 15.19 -0.38 -7.24
CA VAL A 6 14.43 0.81 -7.66
C VAL A 6 13.39 0.43 -8.72
N ILE A 7 13.78 -0.31 -9.76
CA ILE A 7 12.87 -0.76 -10.82
C ILE A 7 11.78 -1.67 -10.21
N LEU A 8 12.17 -2.64 -9.40
CA LEU A 8 11.25 -3.59 -8.77
C LEU A 8 10.18 -2.87 -7.93
N PHE A 9 10.58 -2.00 -7.01
CA PHE A 9 9.63 -1.29 -6.16
C PHE A 9 8.77 -0.29 -6.93
N THR A 10 9.31 0.29 -8.02
CA THR A 10 8.52 1.14 -8.93
C THR A 10 7.41 0.33 -9.61
N VAL A 11 7.75 -0.86 -10.13
CA VAL A 11 6.78 -1.75 -10.76
C VAL A 11 5.71 -2.19 -9.75
N ILE A 12 6.10 -2.55 -8.53
CA ILE A 12 5.16 -2.92 -7.45
C ILE A 12 4.21 -1.76 -7.14
N ALA A 13 4.75 -0.53 -7.00
CA ALA A 13 3.93 0.65 -6.73
C ALA A 13 2.93 0.91 -7.87
N ILE A 14 3.36 0.80 -9.12
CA ILE A 14 2.48 0.97 -10.30
C ILE A 14 1.38 -0.10 -10.33
N ILE A 15 1.74 -1.38 -10.12
CA ILE A 15 0.75 -2.47 -10.08
C ILE A 15 -0.28 -2.24 -8.98
N GLY A 16 0.17 -1.86 -7.78
CA GLY A 16 -0.72 -1.53 -6.67
C GLY A 16 -1.65 -0.34 -6.99
N ALA A 17 -1.12 0.72 -7.59
CA ALA A 17 -1.92 1.89 -8.00
C ALA A 17 -2.99 1.52 -9.04
N VAL A 18 -2.59 0.82 -10.10
CA VAL A 18 -3.50 0.37 -11.16
C VAL A 18 -4.56 -0.58 -10.59
N GLY A 19 -4.15 -1.54 -9.77
CA GLY A 19 -5.07 -2.45 -9.08
C GLY A 19 -6.09 -1.69 -8.22
N THR A 20 -5.64 -0.70 -7.45
CA THR A 20 -6.53 0.09 -6.57
C THR A 20 -7.61 0.83 -7.36
N VAL A 21 -7.28 1.33 -8.56
CA VAL A 21 -8.24 2.03 -9.43
C VAL A 21 -9.21 1.05 -10.10
N LEU A 22 -8.72 -0.09 -10.59
CA LEU A 22 -9.52 -1.03 -11.39
C LEU A 22 -10.42 -1.95 -10.56
N GLN A 23 -10.03 -2.28 -9.33
CA GLN A 23 -10.78 -3.21 -8.50
C GLN A 23 -12.11 -2.63 -8.05
N LYS A 24 -13.20 -3.38 -8.25
CA LYS A 24 -14.56 -2.99 -7.83
C LYS A 24 -14.90 -3.50 -6.43
N ASN A 25 -14.39 -4.68 -6.07
CA ASN A 25 -14.57 -5.23 -4.74
C ASN A 25 -13.70 -4.46 -3.74
N ALA A 26 -14.31 -4.06 -2.62
CA ALA A 26 -13.62 -3.33 -1.57
C ALA A 26 -12.43 -4.10 -0.96
N TYR A 27 -12.54 -5.43 -0.80
CA TYR A 27 -11.45 -6.26 -0.29
C TYR A 27 -10.25 -6.26 -1.25
N ASP A 28 -10.49 -6.53 -2.53
CA ASP A 28 -9.43 -6.59 -3.55
C ASP A 28 -8.77 -5.21 -3.75
N LYS A 29 -9.55 -4.14 -3.60
CA LYS A 29 -9.05 -2.76 -3.61
C LYS A 29 -8.12 -2.48 -2.44
N LEU A 30 -8.47 -2.93 -1.22
CA LEU A 30 -7.61 -2.76 -0.04
C LEU A 30 -6.31 -3.56 -0.15
N ILE A 31 -6.36 -4.77 -0.71
CA ILE A 31 -5.15 -5.55 -0.99
C ILE A 31 -4.26 -4.80 -1.99
N SER A 32 -4.85 -4.26 -3.06
CA SER A 32 -4.11 -3.48 -4.05
C SER A 32 -3.49 -2.21 -3.46
N LEU A 33 -4.19 -1.58 -2.50
CA LEU A 33 -3.69 -0.42 -1.76
C LEU A 33 -2.49 -0.78 -0.87
N ALA A 34 -2.53 -1.95 -0.21
CA ALA A 34 -1.40 -2.45 0.57
C ALA A 34 -0.18 -2.75 -0.33
N VAL A 35 -0.39 -3.30 -1.52
CA VAL A 35 0.68 -3.52 -2.52
C VAL A 35 1.29 -2.20 -2.98
N LEU A 36 0.46 -1.19 -3.28
CA LEU A 36 0.92 0.16 -3.62
C LEU A 36 1.84 0.69 -2.53
N ALA A 37 1.38 0.65 -1.29
CA ALA A 37 2.12 1.21 -0.18
C ALA A 37 3.42 0.42 0.10
N GLY A 38 3.41 -0.91 -0.05
CA GLY A 38 4.61 -1.74 0.00
C GLY A 38 5.64 -1.40 -1.06
N GLY A 39 5.21 -0.95 -2.25
CA GLY A 39 6.10 -0.41 -3.28
C GLY A 39 6.66 0.98 -2.95
N VAL A 40 5.92 1.82 -2.23
CA VAL A 40 6.31 3.22 -1.93
C VAL A 40 7.22 3.32 -0.71
N ILE A 41 6.99 2.55 0.36
CA ILE A 41 7.74 2.64 1.64
C ILE A 41 9.27 2.54 1.45
N PRO A 42 9.82 1.63 0.61
CA PRO A 42 11.26 1.54 0.39
C PRO A 42 11.87 2.83 -0.17
N PHE A 43 11.14 3.62 -0.98
CA PHE A 43 11.61 4.92 -1.47
C PHE A 43 11.68 5.97 -0.37
N VAL A 44 10.73 5.96 0.56
CA VAL A 44 10.72 6.84 1.73
C VAL A 44 11.92 6.53 2.63
N ALA A 45 12.15 5.24 2.91
CA ALA A 45 13.29 4.78 3.69
C ALA A 45 14.63 5.09 3.01
N ALA A 46 14.73 4.89 1.69
CA ALA A 46 15.94 5.17 0.91
C ALA A 46 16.32 6.66 0.89
N LYS A 47 15.36 7.57 1.13
CA LYS A 47 15.61 9.02 1.28
C LYS A 47 16.00 9.44 2.69
N GLY A 48 16.08 8.51 3.64
CA GLY A 48 16.44 8.79 5.04
C GLY A 48 15.26 9.21 5.92
N TYR A 49 14.03 9.18 5.41
CA TYR A 49 12.82 9.54 6.17
C TYR A 49 12.29 8.34 6.97
N LEU A 50 13.11 7.80 7.87
CA LEU A 50 12.79 6.55 8.56
C LEU A 50 11.56 6.69 9.48
N ASP A 51 11.40 7.83 10.13
CA ASP A 51 10.24 8.12 10.98
C ASP A 51 8.92 8.04 10.19
N VAL A 52 8.94 8.56 8.97
CA VAL A 52 7.79 8.52 8.06
C VAL A 52 7.53 7.09 7.59
N ALA A 53 8.59 6.33 7.27
CA ALA A 53 8.45 4.92 6.87
C ALA A 53 7.85 4.06 7.99
N ILE A 54 8.26 4.28 9.24
CA ILE A 54 7.71 3.59 10.42
C ILE A 54 6.26 4.01 10.66
N ALA A 55 5.96 5.31 10.60
CA ALA A 55 4.60 5.80 10.77
C ALA A 55 3.66 5.17 9.71
N ILE A 56 4.06 5.19 8.45
CA ILE A 56 3.26 4.65 7.35
C ILE A 56 3.09 3.13 7.48
N SER A 57 4.13 2.38 7.89
CA SER A 57 4.04 0.93 8.06
C SER A 57 3.06 0.49 9.15
N LEU A 58 2.79 1.35 10.13
CA LEU A 58 1.74 1.16 11.14
C LEU A 58 0.37 1.66 10.68
N ILE A 59 0.32 2.82 10.01
CA ILE A 59 -0.93 3.43 9.56
C ILE A 59 -1.64 2.55 8.52
N ILE A 60 -0.92 1.95 7.58
CA ILE A 60 -1.55 1.12 6.52
C ILE A 60 -2.32 -0.09 7.08
N PRO A 61 -1.74 -0.97 7.92
CA PRO A 61 -2.50 -2.09 8.47
C PRO A 61 -3.63 -1.60 9.40
N MET A 62 -3.41 -0.54 10.18
CA MET A 62 -4.46 0.03 11.04
C MET A 62 -5.66 0.54 10.23
N THR A 63 -5.41 1.32 9.17
CA THR A 63 -6.45 1.81 8.27
C THR A 63 -7.13 0.65 7.53
N THR A 64 -6.38 -0.38 7.13
CA THR A 64 -6.96 -1.59 6.52
C THR A 64 -7.96 -2.27 7.47
N ILE A 65 -7.61 -2.48 8.74
CA ILE A 65 -8.53 -3.06 9.74
C ILE A 65 -9.80 -2.21 9.86
N ILE A 66 -9.66 -0.89 10.00
CA ILE A 66 -10.79 0.03 10.16
C ILE A 66 -11.70 0.00 8.93
N VAL A 67 -11.13 0.06 7.73
CA VAL A 67 -11.91 0.07 6.48
C VAL A 67 -12.59 -1.28 6.26
N LEU A 68 -11.95 -2.40 6.58
CA LEU A 68 -12.58 -3.73 6.52
C LEU A 68 -13.79 -3.83 7.44
N GLN A 69 -13.68 -3.34 8.68
CA GLN A 69 -14.79 -3.27 9.63
C GLN A 69 -15.94 -2.42 9.09
N ALA A 70 -15.63 -1.26 8.49
CA ALA A 70 -16.63 -0.38 7.90
C ALA A 70 -17.34 -1.04 6.70
N VAL A 71 -16.57 -1.64 5.77
CA VAL A 71 -17.12 -2.33 4.59
C VAL A 71 -18.02 -3.49 4.99
N TRP A 72 -17.64 -4.25 6.02
CA TRP A 72 -18.47 -5.35 6.52
C TRP A 72 -19.81 -4.83 7.09
N ARG A 73 -19.78 -3.75 7.87
CA ARG A 73 -20.95 -3.09 8.48
C ARG A 73 -21.98 -2.58 7.45
N PHE A 74 -21.53 -2.13 6.28
CA PHE A 74 -22.42 -1.60 5.22
C PHE A 74 -22.93 -2.66 4.24
N LYS A 75 -22.49 -3.91 4.38
CA LYS A 75 -22.95 -5.04 3.56
C LYS A 75 -24.16 -5.75 4.18
N GLU A 76 -24.40 -5.59 5.48
CA GLU A 76 -25.67 -5.90 6.17
C GLU A 76 -26.64 -4.71 6.08
#